data_AF-A0A535IY76-F1
#
_entry.id   AF-A0A535IY76-F1
#
_cell.length_a   1.000
_cell.length_b   1.000
_cell.length_c   1.000
_cell.angle_alpha   90.00
_cell.angle_beta   90.00
_cell.angle_gamma   90.00
#
_symmetry.space_group_name_H-M   'P 1'
#
loop_
_entity.id
_entity.type
_entity.pdbx_description
1 polymer ?
#
loop_
_entity_poly.entity_id
_entity_poly.type
_entity_poly.pdbx_seq_one_letter_code
_entity_poly.pdbx_strand_id
1 'polypeptide(L)'
;MKRQANPQLTPTGEEALTQYEQTLQNREDLTPASIRNYLSDLHHFLAWYETCLVTGSDEALSHRAFDLQMITTPALTRYRAYLQKDQRQKPTSVNRALISFKRYFAWAMQNHRMTYDPSATVKLVGQEETPPATLTMKKSKLW
;
A
#
# COMPACT_ATOMS: atom_id res chain seq x y z
N MET A 1 -2.90 16.53 -5.04
CA MET A 1 -2.15 16.82 -3.80
C MET A 1 -0.89 15.97 -3.79
N LYS A 2 0.27 16.52 -3.38
CA LYS A 2 1.50 15.72 -3.22
C LYS A 2 1.32 14.85 -1.96
N ARG A 3 1.53 13.54 -2.08
CA ARG A 3 1.59 12.61 -0.93
C ARG A 3 2.66 13.14 0.03
N GLN A 4 2.38 13.27 1.32
CA GLN A 4 3.42 13.58 2.31
C GLN A 4 4.48 12.49 2.27
N ALA A 5 5.77 12.84 2.36
CA ALA A 5 6.85 11.88 2.16
C ALA A 5 6.92 10.79 3.25
N ASN A 6 6.40 11.07 4.44
CA ASN A 6 6.29 10.09 5.54
C ASN A 6 5.23 10.53 6.56
N PRO A 7 3.96 10.09 6.44
CA PRO A 7 2.91 10.47 7.41
C PRO A 7 3.14 9.78 8.76
N GLN A 8 2.96 10.48 9.89
CA GLN A 8 3.20 9.93 11.22
C GLN A 8 2.39 8.65 11.48
N LEU A 9 3.02 7.66 12.12
CA LEU A 9 2.42 6.38 12.53
C LEU A 9 2.44 6.25 14.05
N THR A 10 1.57 5.40 14.59
CA THR A 10 1.72 4.93 15.97
C THR A 10 3.00 4.09 16.13
N PRO A 11 3.60 4.00 17.33
CA PRO A 11 4.79 3.16 17.58
C PRO A 11 4.61 1.70 17.15
N THR A 12 3.41 1.15 17.34
CA THR A 12 3.05 -0.21 16.88
C THR A 12 2.96 -0.32 15.36
N GLY A 13 2.53 0.75 14.67
CA GLY A 13 2.53 0.81 13.21
C GLY A 13 3.94 0.87 12.65
N GLU A 14 4.82 1.67 13.27
CA GLU A 14 6.24 1.71 12.92
C GLU A 14 6.91 0.34 13.12
N GLU A 15 6.71 -0.28 14.28
CA GLU A 15 7.27 -1.60 14.59
C GLU A 15 6.82 -2.65 13.56
N ALA A 16 5.55 -2.63 13.17
CA ALA A 16 5.01 -3.55 12.18
C ALA A 16 5.69 -3.41 10.81
N LEU A 17 6.07 -2.18 10.40
CA LEU A 17 6.81 -1.95 9.16
C LEU A 17 8.29 -2.31 9.30
N THR A 18 8.93 -2.03 10.42
CA THR A 18 10.34 -2.39 10.67
C THR A 18 10.52 -3.91 10.61
N GLN A 19 9.63 -4.69 11.23
CA GLN A 19 9.69 -6.16 11.17
C GLN A 19 9.52 -6.69 9.74
N TYR A 20 8.67 -6.06 8.94
CA TYR A 20 8.50 -6.43 7.54
C TYR A 20 9.72 -6.05 6.69
N GLU A 21 10.27 -4.85 6.87
CA GLU A 21 11.49 -4.38 6.21
C GLU A 21 12.65 -5.34 6.46
N GLN A 22 12.89 -5.73 7.71
CA GLN A 22 13.92 -6.70 8.07
C GLN A 22 13.71 -8.04 7.36
N THR A 23 12.47 -8.49 7.23
CA THR A 23 12.18 -9.73 6.48
C THR A 23 12.52 -9.57 5.00
N LEU A 24 12.11 -8.46 4.37
CA LEU A 24 12.38 -8.20 2.96
C LEU A 24 13.88 -8.12 2.67
N GLN A 25 14.66 -7.49 3.55
CA GLN A 25 16.11 -7.34 3.39
C GLN A 25 16.86 -8.67 3.58
N ASN A 26 16.39 -9.53 4.48
CA ASN A 26 17.12 -10.72 4.88
C ASN A 26 16.69 -12.01 4.17
N ARG A 27 15.46 -12.07 3.63
CA ARG A 27 14.86 -13.32 3.14
C ARG A 27 14.45 -13.27 1.67
N GLU A 28 14.45 -12.11 1.03
CA GLU A 28 13.93 -11.94 -0.31
C GLU A 28 14.99 -11.33 -1.22
N ASP A 29 15.10 -11.81 -2.46
CA ASP A 29 15.99 -11.25 -3.47
C ASP A 29 15.30 -10.06 -4.17
N LEU A 30 15.14 -8.97 -3.41
CA LEU A 30 14.50 -7.75 -3.88
C LEU A 30 15.50 -6.61 -3.97
N THR A 31 15.36 -5.81 -5.03
CA THR A 31 16.14 -4.58 -5.15
C THR A 31 15.76 -3.58 -4.04
N PRO A 32 16.70 -2.76 -3.55
CA PRO A 32 16.42 -1.73 -2.54
C PRO A 32 15.29 -0.76 -2.96
N ALA A 33 15.15 -0.51 -4.26
CA ALA A 33 14.06 0.29 -4.81
C ALA A 33 12.68 -0.38 -4.63
N SER A 34 12.60 -1.70 -4.82
CA SER A 34 11.35 -2.46 -4.62
C SER A 34 10.93 -2.49 -3.16
N ILE A 35 11.88 -2.73 -2.25
CA ILE A 35 11.64 -2.70 -0.79
C ILE A 35 11.08 -1.34 -0.38
N ARG A 36 11.73 -0.24 -0.79
CA ARG A 36 11.27 1.12 -0.50
C ARG A 36 9.88 1.41 -1.05
N ASN A 37 9.57 0.95 -2.26
CA ASN A 37 8.25 1.13 -2.86
C ASN A 37 7.16 0.40 -2.06
N TYR A 38 7.42 -0.84 -1.66
CA TYR A 38 6.48 -1.62 -0.84
C TYR A 38 6.26 -0.98 0.53
N LEU A 39 7.33 -0.62 1.23
CA LEU A 39 7.26 0.04 2.53
C LEU A 39 6.55 1.39 2.44
N SER A 40 6.84 2.19 1.42
CA SER A 40 6.15 3.47 1.23
C SER A 40 4.66 3.28 1.02
N ASP A 41 4.24 2.33 0.17
CA ASP A 41 2.82 2.10 -0.07
C ASP A 41 2.09 1.61 1.19
N LEU A 42 2.73 0.77 2.02
CA LEU A 42 2.22 0.32 3.31
C LEU A 42 2.14 1.44 4.34
N HIS A 43 3.19 2.26 4.46
CA HIS A 43 3.26 3.36 5.42
C HIS A 43 2.11 4.35 5.22
N HIS A 44 1.82 4.71 3.97
CA HIS A 44 0.70 5.58 3.66
C HIS A 44 -0.66 4.96 3.96
N PHE A 45 -0.79 3.63 3.79
CA PHE A 45 -2.01 2.93 4.16
C PHE A 45 -2.21 2.91 5.67
N LEU A 46 -1.17 2.56 6.43
CA LEU A 46 -1.25 2.52 7.89
C LEU A 46 -1.61 3.89 8.47
N ALA A 47 -0.97 4.96 8.01
CA ALA A 47 -1.29 6.31 8.50
C ALA A 47 -2.72 6.73 8.16
N TRP A 48 -3.21 6.41 6.96
CA TRP A 48 -4.60 6.65 6.60
C TRP A 48 -5.55 5.83 7.47
N TYR A 49 -5.23 4.56 7.71
CA TYR A 49 -6.04 3.65 8.50
C TYR A 49 -6.14 4.11 9.96
N GLU A 50 -5.02 4.48 10.59
CA GLU A 50 -4.97 5.03 11.95
C GLU A 50 -5.78 6.33 12.06
N THR A 51 -5.66 7.22 11.07
CA THR A 51 -6.47 8.47 11.02
C THR A 51 -7.97 8.18 10.95
N CYS A 52 -8.37 7.16 10.18
CA CYS A 52 -9.77 6.75 10.08
C CYS A 52 -10.31 6.13 11.38
N LEU A 53 -9.46 5.44 12.16
CA LEU A 53 -9.85 4.92 13.47
C LEU A 53 -10.18 6.05 14.44
N VAL A 54 -9.29 7.03 14.59
CA VAL A 54 -9.49 8.20 15.47
C VAL A 54 -10.76 8.97 15.09
N THR A 55 -11.02 9.16 13.79
CA THR A 55 -12.16 9.97 13.32
C THR A 55 -13.51 9.24 13.44
N GLY A 56 -13.50 7.90 13.46
CA GLY A 56 -14.70 7.07 13.36
C GLY A 56 -15.18 6.48 14.68
N SER A 57 -14.51 6.76 15.80
CA SER A 57 -14.71 6.03 17.05
C SER A 57 -14.97 6.92 18.26
N ASP A 58 -15.73 6.37 19.20
CA ASP A 58 -15.87 6.86 20.59
C ASP A 58 -14.47 7.10 21.20
N GLU A 59 -14.30 8.11 22.06
CA GLU A 59 -12.99 8.58 22.57
C GLU A 59 -12.12 7.46 23.17
N ALA A 60 -12.75 6.37 23.61
CA ALA A 60 -12.11 5.16 24.12
C ALA A 60 -11.25 4.39 23.09
N LEU A 61 -11.51 4.54 21.79
CA LEU A 61 -10.77 3.85 20.72
C LEU A 61 -9.65 4.70 20.11
N SER A 62 -9.64 6.02 20.36
CA SER A 62 -8.60 6.95 19.90
C SER A 62 -7.19 6.67 20.47
N HIS A 63 -7.10 5.83 21.50
CA HIS A 63 -5.84 5.40 22.12
C HIS A 63 -5.42 3.97 21.76
N ARG A 64 -6.16 3.28 20.89
CA ARG A 64 -5.82 1.89 20.55
C ARG A 64 -4.61 1.89 19.61
N ALA A 65 -3.53 1.24 20.05
CA ALA A 65 -2.36 0.97 19.23
C ALA A 65 -2.76 0.20 17.95
N PHE A 66 -2.00 0.37 16.87
CA PHE A 66 -2.19 -0.38 15.64
C PHE A 66 -2.19 -1.89 15.92
N ASP A 67 -3.29 -2.54 15.53
CA ASP A 67 -3.43 -4.00 15.59
C ASP A 67 -3.69 -4.54 14.18
N LEU A 68 -2.76 -5.36 13.71
CA LEU A 68 -2.79 -6.00 12.41
C LEU A 68 -4.05 -6.86 12.22
N GLN A 69 -4.52 -7.55 13.28
CA GLN A 69 -5.69 -8.43 13.21
C GLN A 69 -7.01 -7.68 13.02
N MET A 70 -7.04 -6.38 13.34
CA MET A 70 -8.22 -5.55 13.20
C MET A 70 -8.42 -5.04 11.76
N ILE A 71 -7.43 -5.21 10.88
CA ILE A 71 -7.56 -4.78 9.48
C ILE A 71 -8.49 -5.73 8.73
N THR A 72 -9.53 -5.16 8.11
CA THR A 72 -10.57 -5.91 7.41
C THR A 72 -10.57 -5.64 5.90
N THR A 73 -11.15 -6.57 5.12
CA THR A 73 -11.33 -6.39 3.67
C THR A 73 -12.08 -5.10 3.31
N PRO A 74 -13.15 -4.68 4.03
CA PRO A 74 -13.78 -3.38 3.81
C PRO A 74 -12.82 -2.19 4.01
N ALA A 75 -11.89 -2.24 4.97
CA ALA A 75 -10.91 -1.17 5.16
C ALA A 75 -10.00 -1.02 3.93
N LEU A 76 -9.51 -2.14 3.38
CA LEU A 76 -8.70 -2.14 2.15
C LEU A 76 -9.50 -1.63 0.94
N THR A 77 -10.78 -2.01 0.85
CA THR A 77 -11.67 -1.57 -0.24
C THR A 77 -11.94 -0.05 -0.16
N ARG A 78 -12.13 0.48 1.05
CA ARG A 78 -12.25 1.93 1.29
C ARG A 78 -10.97 2.66 0.93
N TYR A 79 -9.80 2.13 1.31
CA TYR A 79 -8.53 2.75 0.94
C TYR A 79 -8.30 2.74 -0.58
N ARG A 80 -8.64 1.64 -1.27
CA ARG A 80 -8.62 1.58 -2.73
C ARG A 80 -9.49 2.69 -3.33
N ALA A 81 -10.72 2.85 -2.84
CA ALA A 81 -11.62 3.89 -3.30
C ALA A 81 -11.06 5.30 -3.03
N TYR A 82 -10.47 5.52 -1.86
CA TYR A 82 -9.78 6.75 -1.48
C TYR A 82 -8.62 7.09 -2.42
N LEU A 83 -7.78 6.10 -2.78
CA LEU A 83 -6.69 6.32 -3.74
C LEU A 83 -7.22 6.74 -5.12
N GLN A 84 -8.33 6.14 -5.57
CA GLN A 84 -8.93 6.41 -6.88
C GLN A 84 -9.69 7.74 -6.93
N LYS A 85 -10.51 8.03 -5.93
CA LYS A 85 -11.46 9.16 -5.95
C LYS A 85 -10.84 10.43 -5.37
N ASP A 86 -10.32 10.33 -4.15
CA ASP A 86 -9.81 11.47 -3.39
C ASP A 86 -8.39 11.84 -3.82
N GLN A 87 -7.51 10.84 -3.92
CA GLN A 87 -6.11 11.07 -4.34
C GLN A 87 -5.94 11.07 -5.87
N ARG A 88 -6.97 10.69 -6.63
CA ARG A 88 -6.99 10.66 -8.10
C ARG A 88 -5.78 9.94 -8.70
N GLN A 89 -5.33 8.87 -8.04
CA GLN A 89 -4.19 8.09 -8.52
C GLN A 89 -4.58 7.26 -9.75
N LYS A 90 -3.61 7.10 -10.65
CA LYS A 90 -3.76 6.23 -11.83
C LYS A 90 -3.92 4.77 -11.40
N PRO A 91 -4.66 3.93 -12.16
CA PRO A 91 -4.82 2.51 -11.87
C PRO A 91 -3.51 1.76 -11.58
N THR A 92 -2.42 2.07 -12.31
CA THR A 92 -1.10 1.47 -12.08
C THR A 92 -0.57 1.72 -10.66
N SER A 93 -0.71 2.94 -10.14
CA SER A 93 -0.25 3.31 -8.80
C SER A 93 -1.11 2.65 -7.72
N VAL A 94 -2.43 2.61 -7.93
CA VAL A 94 -3.35 1.91 -7.03
C VAL A 94 -3.04 0.42 -7.00
N ASN A 95 -2.84 -0.21 -8.16
CA ASN A 95 -2.51 -1.62 -8.27
C ASN A 95 -1.16 -1.94 -7.62
N ARG A 96 -0.16 -1.07 -7.76
CA ARG A 96 1.11 -1.22 -7.04
C ARG A 96 0.89 -1.27 -5.53
N ALA A 97 0.11 -0.34 -4.98
CA ALA A 97 -0.22 -0.35 -3.55
C ALA A 97 -0.96 -1.64 -3.13
N LEU A 98 -1.95 -2.08 -3.92
CA LEU A 98 -2.67 -3.33 -3.64
C LEU A 98 -1.77 -4.57 -3.68
N ILE A 99 -0.78 -4.60 -4.57
CA ILE A 99 0.23 -5.67 -4.63
C ILE A 99 1.11 -5.64 -3.38
N SER A 100 1.54 -4.44 -2.94
CA SER A 100 2.27 -4.27 -1.68
C SER A 100 1.48 -4.82 -0.49
N PHE A 101 0.16 -4.60 -0.46
CA PHE A 101 -0.71 -5.14 0.59
C PHE A 101 -0.80 -6.65 0.55
N LYS A 102 -1.06 -7.23 -0.63
CA LYS A 102 -1.13 -8.69 -0.79
C LYS A 102 0.15 -9.36 -0.32
N ARG A 103 1.32 -8.81 -0.68
CA ARG A 103 2.62 -9.31 -0.18
C ARG A 103 2.74 -9.20 1.34
N TYR A 104 2.37 -8.06 1.92
CA TYR A 104 2.48 -7.84 3.35
C TYR A 104 1.56 -8.76 4.17
N PHE A 105 0.28 -8.88 3.80
CA PHE A 105 -0.66 -9.75 4.52
C PHE A 105 -0.34 -11.22 4.31
N ALA A 106 0.13 -11.63 3.13
CA ALA A 106 0.64 -12.98 2.93
C ALA A 106 1.84 -13.29 3.85
N TRP A 107 2.80 -12.37 3.97
CA TRP A 107 3.90 -12.50 4.93
C TRP A 107 3.39 -12.59 6.38
N ALA A 108 2.44 -11.74 6.76
CA ALA A 108 1.88 -11.75 8.11
C ALA A 108 1.20 -13.09 8.45
N MET A 109 0.46 -13.66 7.49
CA MET A 109 -0.14 -14.99 7.61
C MET A 109 0.91 -16.09 7.76
N GLN A 110 1.96 -16.07 6.93
CA GLN A 110 3.04 -17.05 6.97
C GLN A 110 3.82 -17.04 8.29
N ASN A 111 3.89 -15.88 8.95
CA ASN A 111 4.54 -15.72 10.25
C ASN A 111 3.55 -15.82 11.43
N HIS A 112 2.33 -16.33 11.19
CA HIS A 112 1.28 -16.52 12.20
C HIS A 112 0.90 -15.25 12.98
N ARG A 113 1.14 -14.08 12.40
CA ARG A 113 0.78 -12.78 13.00
C ARG A 113 -0.69 -12.42 12.76
N MET A 114 -1.35 -13.19 11.90
CA MET A 114 -2.72 -13.00 11.46
C MET A 114 -3.35 -14.36 11.18
N THR A 115 -4.66 -14.46 11.41
CA THR A 115 -5.43 -15.69 11.22
C THR A 115 -6.18 -15.73 9.90
N TYR A 116 -6.39 -14.59 9.25
CA TYR A 116 -7.08 -14.44 7.98
C TYR A 116 -6.49 -13.29 7.15
N ASP A 117 -6.25 -13.50 5.85
CA ASP A 117 -5.75 -12.46 4.94
C ASP A 117 -6.87 -11.52 4.46
N PRO A 118 -6.92 -10.24 4.91
CA PRO A 118 -7.95 -9.29 4.50
C PRO A 118 -7.85 -8.88 3.02
N SER A 119 -6.70 -9.09 2.39
CA SER A 119 -6.42 -8.65 1.02
C SER A 119 -6.73 -9.71 -0.04
N ALA A 120 -6.99 -10.96 0.36
CA ALA A 120 -7.16 -12.10 -0.53
C ALA A 120 -8.21 -11.82 -1.63
N THR A 121 -9.37 -11.29 -1.24
CA THR A 121 -10.51 -11.03 -2.13
C THR A 121 -10.51 -9.63 -2.76
N VAL A 122 -9.56 -8.76 -2.39
CA VAL A 122 -9.47 -7.41 -2.94
C VAL A 122 -8.96 -7.49 -4.38
N LYS A 123 -9.80 -7.08 -5.33
CA LYS A 123 -9.48 -7.06 -6.76
C LYS A 123 -8.59 -5.86 -7.11
N LEU A 124 -7.79 -6.01 -8.16
CA LEU A 124 -7.08 -4.91 -8.80
C LEU A 124 -8.05 -3.99 -9.56
N VAL A 125 -7.59 -2.78 -9.88
CA VAL A 125 -8.27 -1.83 -10.74
C VAL A 125 -7.92 -2.14 -12.19
N GLY A 126 -8.93 -2.26 -13.07
CA GLY A 126 -8.71 -2.41 -14.51
C GLY A 126 -7.98 -1.19 -15.08
N GLN A 127 -7.07 -1.41 -16.03
CA GLN A 127 -6.45 -0.32 -16.78
C GLN A 127 -7.28 -0.06 -18.04
N GLU A 128 -7.54 1.20 -18.37
CA GLU A 128 -7.81 1.57 -19.76
C GLU A 128 -6.50 1.38 -20.52
N GLU A 129 -6.50 0.55 -21.57
CA GLU A 129 -5.34 0.34 -22.43
C GLU A 129 -5.00 1.67 -23.12
N THR A 130 -4.04 2.41 -22.57
CA THR A 130 -3.41 3.49 -23.34
C THR A 130 -2.44 2.84 -24.33
N PRO A 131 -2.63 2.98 -25.66
CA PRO A 131 -1.71 2.44 -26.64
C PRO A 131 -0.28 2.91 -26.30
N PRO A 132 0.74 2.03 -26.39
CA PRO A 132 2.10 2.44 -26.14
C PRO A 132 2.45 3.59 -27.09
N ALA A 133 2.91 4.71 -26.54
CA ALA A 133 3.42 5.82 -27.33
C ALA A 133 4.70 5.35 -28.06
N THR A 134 4.53 4.79 -29.25
CA THR A 134 5.64 4.48 -30.15
C THR A 134 6.34 5.79 -30.48
N LEU A 135 7.60 5.89 -30.07
CA LEU A 135 8.54 6.90 -30.52
C LEU A 135 8.56 6.91 -32.05
N THR A 136 7.88 7.87 -32.67
CA THR A 136 7.99 8.12 -34.10
C THR A 136 9.42 8.60 -34.36
N MET A 137 10.32 7.69 -34.76
CA MET A 137 11.63 8.08 -35.26
C MET A 137 11.44 8.98 -36.48
N LYS A 138 11.68 10.28 -36.29
CA LYS A 138 11.70 11.26 -37.36
C LYS A 138 12.90 10.95 -38.25
N LYS A 139 12.63 10.38 -39.43
CA LYS A 139 13.64 10.11 -40.45
C LYS A 139 14.44 11.38 -40.74
N SER A 140 15.73 11.35 -40.45
CA SER A 140 16.70 12.30 -41.00
C SER A 140 16.69 12.16 -42.52
N LYS A 141 16.23 13.21 -43.22
CA LYS A 141 16.57 13.39 -44.64
C LYS A 141 17.97 14.01 -44.68
N LEU A 142 18.96 13.16 -44.92
CA LEU A 142 20.14 13.53 -45.69
C LEU A 142 19.68 13.60 -47.15
N TRP A 143 19.78 14.76 -47.79
CA TRP A 143 20.27 15.04 -49.16
C TRP A 143 20.31 16.56 -49.29
#